data_AF-A0A7L1H264-F1
#
_entry.id   AF-A0A7L1H264-F1
#
_cell.length_a   1.000
_cell.length_b   1.000
_cell.length_c   1.000
_cell.angle_alpha   90.00
_cell.angle_beta   90.00
_cell.angle_gamma   90.00
#
_symmetry.space_group_name_H-M   'P 1'
#
loop_
_entity.id
_entity.type
_entity.pdbx_description
1 polymer ?
#
loop_
_entity_poly.entity_id
_entity_poly.type
_entity_poly.pdbx_seq_one_letter_code
_entity_poly.pdbx_strand_id
1 'polypeptide(L)'
;PEAIIVHYMDDILICAATRSYLSAPLKKTVSTIEKAGFVIAQDKIQMSALWTYLGYLITGRTVTPQIFSINEQPQALEHIQR
;
A
#
# COMPACT_ATOMS: atom_id res chain seq x y z
N PRO A 1 21.65 1.03 5.94
CA PRO A 1 20.53 0.76 5.02
C PRO A 1 19.40 1.74 5.28
N GLU A 2 18.88 2.37 4.23
CA GLU A 2 17.76 3.31 4.32
C GLU A 2 16.44 2.60 3.98
N ALA A 3 15.34 3.07 4.56
CA ALA A 3 14.01 2.59 4.21
C ALA A 3 13.52 3.31 2.96
N ILE A 4 12.72 2.60 2.16
CA ILE A 4 12.05 3.12 0.97
C ILE A 4 10.60 3.41 1.34
N ILE A 5 10.13 4.61 0.99
CA ILE A 5 8.73 5.00 1.13
C ILE A 5 8.19 5.25 -0.28
N VAL A 6 7.17 4.49 -0.66
CA VAL A 6 6.44 4.67 -1.92
C VAL A 6 5.04 5.14 -1.59
N HIS A 7 4.58 6.18 -2.27
CA HIS A 7 3.28 6.80 -2.04
C HIS A 7 2.54 6.92 -3.36
N TYR A 8 1.29 6.46 -3.38
CA TYR A 8 0.38 6.58 -4.52
C TYR A 8 -1.04 6.84 -4.02
N MET A 9 -1.61 7.98 -4.40
CA MET A 9 -2.91 8.47 -3.91
C MET A 9 -3.03 8.42 -2.38
N ASP A 10 -3.83 7.52 -1.82
CA ASP A 10 -4.03 7.31 -0.39
C ASP A 10 -3.23 6.09 0.16
N ASP A 11 -2.55 5.33 -0.70
CA ASP A 11 -1.78 4.15 -0.33
C ASP A 11 -0.28 4.46 -0.13
N ILE A 12 0.25 4.04 1.01
CA ILE A 12 1.66 4.18 1.37
C ILE A 12 2.27 2.81 1.63
N LEU A 13 3.38 2.52 0.95
CA LEU A 13 4.21 1.35 1.17
C LEU A 13 5.55 1.77 1.80
N ILE A 14 5.90 1.15 2.92
CA ILE A 14 7.17 1.38 3.61
C ILE A 14 7.96 0.07 3.64
N CYS A 15 9.16 0.07 3.06
CA CYS A 15 10.02 -1.11 2.97
C CYS A 15 11.41 -0.84 3.57
N ALA A 16 12.01 -1.85 4.17
CA ALA A 16 13.39 -1.80 4.63
C ALA A 16 14.01 -3.21 4.58
N ALA A 17 15.35 -3.28 4.53
CA ALA A 17 16.07 -4.55 4.47
C ALA A 17 15.83 -5.45 5.71
N THR A 18 15.56 -4.86 6.87
CA THR A 18 15.25 -5.59 8.11
C THR A 18 14.17 -4.86 8.90
N ARG A 19 13.53 -5.59 9.83
CA ARG A 19 12.52 -5.02 10.74
C ARG A 19 13.08 -3.93 11.65
N SER A 20 14.37 -4.01 12.03
CA SER A 20 15.01 -2.98 12.83
C SER A 20 15.09 -1.64 12.08
N TYR A 21 15.43 -1.68 10.78
CA TYR A 21 15.46 -0.49 9.93
C TYR A 21 14.06 0.03 9.55
N LEU A 22 13.02 -0.79 9.66
CA LEU A 22 11.64 -0.39 9.36
C LEU A 22 10.97 0.39 10.49
N SER A 23 11.35 0.12 11.75
CA SER A 23 10.63 0.61 12.94
C SER A 23 10.59 2.14 13.05
N ALA A 24 11.74 2.81 12.87
CA ALA A 24 11.84 4.26 12.98
C ALA A 24 11.12 5.00 11.83
N PRO A 25 11.31 4.63 10.54
CA PRO A 25 10.56 5.19 9.42
C PRO A 25 9.06 5.02 9.57
N LEU A 26 8.58 3.82 9.93
CA LEU A 26 7.16 3.55 10.15
C LEU A 26 6.55 4.50 11.18
N LYS A 27 7.17 4.60 12.37
CA LYS A 27 6.68 5.47 13.45
C LYS A 27 6.69 6.94 13.04
N LYS A 28 7.72 7.37 12.30
CA LYS A 28 7.83 8.75 11.81
C LYS A 28 6.74 9.06 10.79
N THR A 29 6.53 8.18 9.81
CA THR A 29 5.50 8.34 8.79
C THR A 29 4.11 8.40 9.41
N VAL A 30 3.77 7.48 10.31
CA VAL A 30 2.48 7.49 11.04
C VAL A 30 2.28 8.81 11.77
N SER A 31 3.26 9.23 12.58
CA SER A 31 3.15 10.50 13.33
C SER A 31 3.03 11.72 12.42
N THR A 32 3.70 11.73 11.27
CA THR A 32 3.60 12.82 10.29
C THR A 32 2.21 12.89 9.65
N ILE A 33 1.64 11.74 9.26
CA ILE A 33 0.30 11.65 8.66
C ILE A 33 -0.76 12.14 9.65
N GLU A 34 -0.70 11.67 10.90
CA GLU A 34 -1.63 12.09 11.96
C GLU A 34 -1.52 13.60 12.26
N LYS A 35 -0.29 14.14 12.32
CA LYS A 35 -0.07 15.58 12.54
C LYS A 35 -0.59 16.45 11.39
N ALA A 36 -0.62 15.92 10.18
CA ALA A 36 -1.18 16.59 9.02
C ALA A 36 -2.72 16.50 8.97
N GLY A 37 -3.36 15.83 9.93
CA GLY A 37 -4.82 15.73 10.04
C GLY A 37 -5.43 14.59 9.21
N PHE A 38 -4.61 13.70 8.64
CA PHE A 38 -5.09 12.53 7.92
C PHE A 38 -5.40 11.38 8.87
N VAL A 39 -6.37 10.55 8.48
CA VAL A 39 -6.77 9.35 9.22
C VAL A 39 -6.23 8.12 8.52
N ILE A 40 -5.49 7.29 9.26
CA ILE A 40 -5.02 5.99 8.76
C ILE A 40 -6.13 4.96 8.97
N ALA A 41 -6.60 4.36 7.88
CA ALA A 41 -7.56 3.27 7.91
C ALA A 41 -6.93 2.02 8.55
N GLN A 42 -7.29 1.73 9.81
CA GLN A 42 -6.69 0.65 10.60
C GLN A 42 -6.90 -0.74 9.98
N ASP A 43 -8.03 -0.94 9.34
CA ASP A 43 -8.41 -2.14 8.59
C ASP A 43 -7.56 -2.35 7.33
N LYS A 44 -6.96 -1.29 6.78
CA LYS A 44 -6.07 -1.34 5.61
C LYS A 44 -4.58 -1.52 5.98
N ILE A 45 -4.22 -1.52 7.27
CA ILE A 45 -2.83 -1.69 7.71
C ILE A 45 -2.40 -3.16 7.52
N GLN A 46 -1.34 -3.37 6.74
CA GLN A 46 -0.78 -4.70 6.48
C GLN A 46 0.66 -4.81 7.01
N MET A 47 0.85 -5.54 8.12
CA MET A 47 2.16 -5.65 8.80
C MET A 47 2.90 -6.98 8.56
N SER A 48 2.19 -8.01 8.12
CA SER A 48 2.72 -9.35 7.83
C SER A 48 2.45 -9.72 6.38
N ALA A 49 3.34 -10.51 5.78
CA ALA A 49 3.09 -11.10 4.45
C ALA A 49 1.80 -11.94 4.50
N LEU A 50 0.98 -12.00 3.44
CA LEU A 50 1.13 -11.45 2.09
C LEU A 50 0.63 -10.00 2.01
N TRP A 51 1.40 -9.09 1.42
CA TRP A 51 0.98 -7.68 1.29
C TRP A 51 0.34 -7.43 -0.08
N THR A 52 -0.73 -6.64 -0.11
CA THR A 52 -1.33 -6.13 -1.36
C THR A 52 -1.09 -4.64 -1.48
N TYR A 53 -0.55 -4.20 -2.61
CA TYR A 53 -0.32 -2.78 -2.92
C TYR A 53 -0.65 -2.53 -4.39
N LEU A 54 -1.57 -1.61 -4.70
CA LEU A 54 -2.01 -1.27 -6.06
C LEU A 54 -2.42 -2.48 -6.93
N GLY A 55 -3.04 -3.49 -6.32
CA GLY A 55 -3.39 -4.74 -7.01
C GLY A 55 -2.20 -5.67 -7.30
N TYR A 56 -1.04 -5.45 -6.67
CA TYR A 56 0.08 -6.38 -6.70
C TYR A 56 0.16 -7.17 -5.39
N LEU A 57 0.40 -8.47 -5.50
CA LEU A 57 0.75 -9.31 -4.37
C LEU A 57 2.26 -9.24 -4.16
N ILE A 58 2.67 -8.69 -3.02
CA ILE A 58 4.06 -8.60 -2.61
C ILE A 58 4.32 -9.74 -1.62
N THR A 59 5.27 -10.60 -2.00
CA THR A 59 5.85 -11.65 -1.16
C THR A 59 7.34 -11.34 -1.02
N GLY A 60 8.00 -11.82 0.05
CA GLY A 60 9.29 -11.29 0.54
C GLY A 60 10.40 -10.94 -0.47
N ARG A 61 10.38 -11.45 -1.71
CA ARG A 61 11.26 -11.00 -2.82
C ARG A 61 10.58 -10.86 -4.18
N THR A 62 9.28 -11.15 -4.29
CA THR A 62 8.59 -11.25 -5.59
C THR A 62 7.33 -10.41 -5.57
N VAL A 63 7.18 -9.57 -6.60
CA VAL A 63 5.95 -8.83 -6.89
C VAL A 63 5.26 -9.57 -8.03
N THR A 64 4.03 -10.04 -7.78
CA THR A 64 3.21 -10.69 -8.80
C THR A 64 2.04 -9.77 -9.14
N PRO A 65 1.81 -9.43 -10.42
CA PRO A 65 0.59 -8.75 -10.84
C PRO A 65 -0.62 -9.60 -10.41
N GLN A 66 -1.62 -9.02 -9.74
CA GLN A 66 -2.88 -9.72 -9.62
C GLN A 66 -3.56 -9.74 -10.99
N ILE A 67 -4.17 -10.88 -11.31
CA ILE A 67 -4.95 -11.02 -12.53
C ILE A 67 -6.17 -10.10 -12.40
N PHE A 68 -6.22 -9.03 -13.19
CA PHE A 68 -7.42 -8.23 -13.37
C PHE A 68 -7.84 -8.32 -14.84
N SER A 69 -9.12 -8.59 -15.07
CA SER A 69 -9.70 -8.62 -16.41
C SER A 69 -10.17 -7.22 -16.76
N ILE A 70 -9.62 -6.65 -17.83
CA ILE A 70 -10.13 -5.38 -18.38
C ILE A 70 -11.39 -5.73 -19.19
N ASN A 71 -12.50 -5.08 -18.87
CA ASN A 71 -13.69 -5.18 -19.69
C ASN A 71 -13.47 -4.38 -20.98
N GLU A 72 -13.30 -5.06 -22.11
CA GLU A 72 -13.10 -4.44 -23.43
C GLU A 72 -14.37 -3.74 -23.98
N GLN A 73 -15.50 -3.89 -23.29
CA GLN A 73 -16.74 -3.18 -23.55
C GLN A 73 -17.08 -2.30 -22.35
N PRO A 74 -16.51 -1.08 -22.25
CA PRO A 74 -16.83 -0.17 -21.16
C PRO A 74 -18.31 0.21 -21.28
N GLN A 75 -19.16 -0.38 -20.45
CA GLN A 75 -20.44 0.23 -20.13
C GLN A 75 -20.14 1.52 -19.36
N ALA A 76 -20.97 2.55 -19.56
CA ALA A 76 -20.79 3.85 -18.93
C ALA A 76 -20.47 3.69 -17.43
N LEU A 77 -19.59 4.56 -16.91
CA LEU A 77 -19.01 4.51 -15.56
C LEU A 77 -20.07 4.34 -14.45
N GLU A 78 -21.31 4.73 -14.72
CA GLU A 78 -22.49 4.56 -13.86
C GLU A 78 -22.80 3.10 -13.44
N HIS A 79 -22.34 2.10 -14.19
CA HIS A 79 -22.57 0.69 -13.86
C HIS A 79 -21.49 0.04 -12.97
N ILE A 80 -20.32 0.67 -12.81
CA ILE A 80 -19.16 0.05 -12.15
C ILE A 80 -19.04 0.46 -10.68
N GLN A 81 -19.87 1.40 -10.21
CA GLN A 81 -19.82 1.96 -8.85
C GLN A 81 -20.99 1.51 -7.95
N ARG A 82 -21.59 0.34 -8.18
CA ARG A 82 -22.62 -0.23 -7.30
C ARG A 82 -22.12 -1.42 -6.49
#